data_AF-A0A0X8AXM2-F1
#
_entry.id   AF-A0A0X8AXM2-F1
#
_cell.length_a   1.000
_cell.length_b   1.000
_cell.length_c   1.000
_cell.angle_alpha   90.00
_cell.angle_beta   90.00
_cell.angle_gamma   90.00
#
_symmetry.space_group_name_H-M   'P 1'
#
loop_
_entity.id
_entity.type
_entity.pdbx_description
1 polymer ?
#
loop_
_entity_poly.entity_id
_entity_poly.type
_entity_poly.pdbx_seq_one_letter_code
_entity_poly.pdbx_strand_id
1 'polypeptide(L)'
;PKELIGKADAKEFPILIKFLDANVPLSIQVHPNEELAQKMENSHGKTEMWYIVDATDKAEIYLGWKEEYPKEELIEAYKAGNIKDYLKVYKPKKGEFYFVPAGSIHALGGGLIVAEIQQTSDVTYRIYDWGRTDRELHIPQSIEVTDYTFKDDFKLDYGKTEN
;
A
#
# COMPACT_ATOMS: atom_id res chain seq x y z
N PRO A 1 -23.81 0.73 -18.33
CA PRO A 1 -23.02 -0.10 -17.39
C PRO A 1 -22.56 -1.45 -17.96
N LYS A 2 -23.48 -2.35 -18.36
CA LYS A 2 -23.14 -3.71 -18.85
C LYS A 2 -22.14 -3.76 -20.03
N GLU A 3 -22.16 -2.77 -20.91
CA GLU A 3 -21.19 -2.70 -22.02
C GLU A 3 -19.74 -2.41 -21.55
N LEU A 4 -19.58 -1.73 -20.41
CA LEU A 4 -18.28 -1.35 -19.86
C LEU A 4 -17.72 -2.38 -18.87
N ILE A 5 -18.59 -3.00 -18.05
CA ILE A 5 -18.18 -3.93 -16.99
C ILE A 5 -18.59 -5.39 -17.25
N GLY A 6 -19.25 -5.67 -18.38
CA GLY A 6 -19.65 -7.01 -18.78
C GLY A 6 -20.61 -7.66 -17.78
N LYS A 7 -20.20 -8.83 -17.28
CA LYS A 7 -20.96 -9.64 -16.30
C LYS A 7 -20.69 -9.24 -14.85
N ALA A 8 -19.80 -8.26 -14.60
CA ALA A 8 -19.53 -7.81 -13.25
C ALA A 8 -20.82 -7.20 -12.64
N ASP A 9 -21.16 -7.65 -11.43
CA ASP A 9 -22.28 -7.12 -10.67
C ASP A 9 -21.77 -6.05 -9.69
N ALA A 10 -21.48 -4.86 -10.23
CA ALA A 10 -20.93 -3.74 -9.47
C ALA A 10 -21.79 -2.49 -9.65
N LYS A 11 -22.08 -1.81 -8.54
CA LYS A 11 -22.84 -0.54 -8.53
C LYS A 11 -22.01 0.65 -9.03
N GLU A 12 -20.70 0.53 -8.95
CA GLU A 12 -19.71 1.47 -9.45
C GLU A 12 -18.60 0.74 -10.21
N PHE A 13 -17.75 1.49 -10.91
CA PHE A 13 -16.64 0.88 -11.65
C PHE A 13 -15.62 0.31 -10.64
N PRO A 14 -15.19 -0.95 -10.77
CA PRO A 14 -14.59 -1.70 -9.65
C PRO A 14 -13.11 -1.40 -9.38
N ILE A 15 -12.42 -0.74 -10.32
CA ILE A 15 -10.99 -0.44 -10.21
C ILE A 15 -10.70 1.02 -10.51
N LEU A 16 -9.67 1.54 -9.85
CA LEU A 16 -9.07 2.83 -10.12
C LEU A 16 -7.61 2.61 -10.55
N ILE A 17 -7.21 3.23 -11.65
CA ILE A 17 -5.84 3.17 -12.17
C ILE A 17 -5.23 4.56 -12.08
N LYS A 18 -4.06 4.67 -11.46
CA LYS A 18 -3.30 5.91 -11.30
C LYS A 18 -1.88 5.74 -11.85
N PHE A 19 -1.33 6.80 -12.42
CA PHE A 19 0.11 6.93 -12.57
C PHE A 19 0.60 7.87 -11.48
N LEU A 20 1.49 7.37 -10.63
CA LEU A 20 2.06 8.15 -9.53
C LEU A 20 3.53 8.42 -9.84
N ASP A 21 3.89 9.70 -9.84
CA ASP A 21 5.28 10.16 -9.87
C ASP A 21 5.69 10.55 -8.44
N ALA A 22 6.23 9.58 -7.71
CA ALA A 22 6.70 9.72 -6.34
C ALA A 22 8.13 10.29 -6.34
N ASN A 23 8.28 11.57 -6.69
CA ASN A 23 9.57 12.28 -6.64
C ASN A 23 10.17 12.34 -5.22
N VAL A 24 9.29 12.49 -4.22
CA VAL A 24 9.60 12.45 -2.78
C VAL A 24 8.81 11.32 -2.15
N PRO A 25 9.25 10.74 -1.02
CA PRO A 25 8.56 9.61 -0.43
C PRO A 25 7.12 9.98 -0.06
N LEU A 26 6.18 9.09 -0.39
CA LEU A 26 4.82 9.14 0.11
C LEU A 26 4.78 8.72 1.58
N SER A 27 3.70 9.04 2.28
CA SER A 27 3.57 8.63 3.67
C SER A 27 3.60 7.11 3.83
N ILE A 28 4.11 6.65 4.96
CA ILE A 28 3.82 5.29 5.45
C ILE A 28 2.36 5.24 5.82
N GLN A 29 1.64 4.28 5.27
CA GLN A 29 0.19 4.18 5.35
C GLN A 29 -0.28 2.73 5.32
N VAL A 30 -1.55 2.55 5.64
CA VAL A 30 -2.25 1.26 5.55
C VAL A 30 -3.69 1.50 5.09
N HIS A 31 -4.25 0.51 4.43
CA HIS A 31 -5.60 0.55 3.89
C HIS A 31 -6.49 -0.51 4.53
N PRO A 32 -7.78 -0.22 4.79
CA PRO A 32 -8.71 -1.23 5.28
C PRO A 32 -9.08 -2.26 4.21
N ASN A 33 -9.43 -3.46 4.68
CA ASN A 33 -10.12 -4.46 3.87
C ASN A 33 -11.60 -4.07 3.68
N GLU A 34 -12.35 -4.84 2.89
CA GLU A 34 -13.76 -4.54 2.59
C GLU A 34 -14.63 -4.40 3.85
N GLU A 35 -14.49 -5.32 4.80
CA GLU A 35 -15.29 -5.33 6.03
C GLU A 35 -15.04 -4.07 6.88
N LEU A 36 -13.77 -3.74 7.12
CA LEU A 36 -13.38 -2.59 7.94
C LEU A 36 -13.66 -1.27 7.21
N ALA A 37 -13.48 -1.20 5.90
CA ALA A 37 -13.82 -0.01 5.12
C ALA A 37 -15.31 0.29 5.16
N GLN A 38 -16.15 -0.75 5.03
CA GLN A 38 -17.61 -0.61 5.10
C GLN A 38 -18.07 -0.20 6.51
N LYS A 39 -17.42 -0.74 7.55
CA LYS A 39 -17.73 -0.43 8.96
C LYS A 39 -17.30 0.97 9.38
N MET A 40 -16.11 1.42 8.94
CA MET A 40 -15.47 2.65 9.43
C MET A 40 -15.78 3.86 8.55
N GLU A 41 -15.86 3.67 7.23
CA GLU A 41 -15.92 4.76 6.25
C GLU A 41 -17.12 4.65 5.30
N ASN A 42 -17.94 3.58 5.42
CA ASN A 42 -19.00 3.25 4.46
C ASN A 42 -18.47 3.25 3.01
N SER A 43 -17.29 2.66 2.81
CA SER A 43 -16.55 2.63 1.56
C SER A 43 -16.04 1.21 1.24
N HIS A 44 -15.45 1.04 0.06
CA HIS A 44 -14.78 -0.19 -0.35
C HIS A 44 -13.40 -0.31 0.31
N GLY A 45 -12.96 -1.56 0.48
CA GLY A 45 -11.58 -1.86 0.82
C GLY A 45 -10.61 -1.38 -0.26
N LYS A 46 -9.33 -1.31 0.08
CA LYS A 46 -8.30 -0.84 -0.85
C LYS A 46 -7.10 -1.77 -0.88
N THR A 47 -7.25 -2.84 -1.65
CA THR A 47 -6.14 -3.64 -2.17
C THR A 47 -5.59 -2.99 -3.44
N GLU A 48 -4.27 -3.04 -3.59
CA GLU A 48 -3.55 -2.39 -4.68
C GLU A 48 -2.53 -3.34 -5.33
N MET A 49 -2.08 -2.95 -6.52
CA MET A 49 -0.95 -3.55 -7.22
C MET A 49 -0.17 -2.43 -7.90
N TRP A 50 1.15 -2.48 -7.79
CA TRP A 50 2.05 -1.54 -8.42
C TRP A 50 2.86 -2.22 -9.52
N TYR A 51 2.85 -1.62 -10.70
CA TYR A 51 3.83 -1.88 -11.74
C TYR A 51 4.86 -0.75 -11.74
N ILE A 52 6.15 -1.10 -11.65
CA ILE A 52 7.23 -0.12 -11.65
C ILE A 52 7.52 0.33 -13.07
N VAL A 53 6.99 1.50 -13.44
CA VAL A 53 7.20 2.12 -14.76
C VAL A 53 8.64 2.61 -14.89
N ASP A 54 9.15 3.24 -13.83
CA ASP A 54 10.56 3.65 -13.73
C ASP A 54 11.03 3.74 -12.27
N ALA A 55 12.33 3.59 -12.05
CA ALA A 55 12.94 3.66 -10.72
C ALA A 55 14.38 4.17 -10.80
N THR A 56 14.72 5.14 -9.95
CA THR A 56 16.11 5.57 -9.76
C THR A 56 16.91 4.56 -8.93
N ASP A 57 18.25 4.64 -8.97
CA ASP A 57 19.12 3.75 -8.17
C ASP A 57 18.91 3.88 -6.64
N LYS A 58 18.33 5.00 -6.20
CA LYS A 58 18.04 5.28 -4.79
C LYS A 58 16.60 4.93 -4.41
N ALA A 59 15.77 4.52 -5.37
CA ALA A 59 14.37 4.20 -5.14
C ALA A 59 14.20 3.08 -4.11
N GLU A 60 13.17 3.23 -3.29
CA GLU A 60 12.84 2.27 -2.23
C GLU A 60 11.33 2.08 -2.19
N ILE A 61 10.90 0.84 -1.91
CA ILE A 61 9.53 0.54 -1.52
C ILE A 61 9.58 -0.02 -0.12
N TYR A 62 8.78 0.56 0.78
CA TYR A 62 8.54 0.04 2.11
C TYR A 62 7.27 -0.78 2.03
N LEU A 63 7.31 -2.08 2.30
CA LEU A 63 6.13 -2.93 2.13
C LEU A 63 6.19 -4.16 3.02
N GLY A 64 5.24 -4.25 3.96
CA GLY A 64 5.16 -5.32 4.94
C GLY A 64 6.27 -5.27 6.00
N TRP A 65 6.22 -6.23 6.91
CA TRP A 65 7.15 -6.34 8.03
C TRP A 65 8.50 -6.92 7.58
N LYS A 66 9.59 -6.42 8.17
CA LYS A 66 10.96 -6.88 7.88
C LYS A 66 11.17 -8.34 8.28
N GLU A 67 10.56 -8.75 9.39
CA GLU A 67 10.56 -10.09 9.97
C GLU A 67 9.30 -10.25 10.84
N GLU A 68 9.15 -11.39 11.52
CA GLU A 68 8.06 -11.59 12.48
C GLU A 68 8.28 -10.78 13.76
N TYR A 69 7.25 -10.05 14.19
CA TYR A 69 7.27 -9.25 15.41
C TYR A 69 6.02 -9.55 16.26
N PRO A 70 6.13 -9.48 17.60
CA PRO A 70 4.95 -9.43 18.46
C PRO A 70 4.06 -8.23 18.10
N LYS A 71 2.75 -8.44 18.07
CA LYS A 71 1.78 -7.37 17.75
C LYS A 71 1.91 -6.19 18.71
N GLU A 72 2.14 -6.45 19.98
CA GLU A 72 2.28 -5.43 21.02
C GLU A 72 3.50 -4.54 20.77
N GLU A 73 4.60 -5.11 20.30
CA GLU A 73 5.82 -4.37 19.92
C GLU A 73 5.54 -3.41 18.77
N LEU A 74 4.84 -3.89 17.73
CA LEU A 74 4.43 -3.08 16.60
C LEU A 74 3.49 -1.94 17.03
N ILE A 75 2.53 -2.20 17.91
CA ILE A 75 1.62 -1.17 18.46
C ILE A 75 2.38 -0.09 19.23
N GLU A 76 3.39 -0.46 20.02
CA GLU A 76 4.23 0.54 20.69
C GLU A 76 5.05 1.34 19.68
N ALA A 77 5.54 0.71 18.61
CA ALA A 77 6.23 1.42 17.52
C ALA A 77 5.32 2.40 16.75
N TYR A 78 4.05 2.05 16.55
CA TYR A 78 3.02 2.95 16.02
C TYR A 78 2.90 4.22 16.88
N LYS A 79 2.78 4.06 18.20
CA LYS A 79 2.63 5.18 19.15
C LYS A 79 3.91 6.01 19.29
N ALA A 80 5.07 5.36 19.22
CA ALA A 80 6.38 5.99 19.33
C ALA A 80 6.84 6.70 18.04
N GLY A 81 6.15 6.47 16.90
CA GLY A 81 6.47 7.11 15.63
C GLY A 81 7.72 6.56 14.93
N ASN A 82 8.17 5.36 15.30
CA ASN A 82 9.35 4.68 14.73
C ASN A 82 9.00 3.41 13.94
N ILE A 83 7.73 3.21 13.58
CA ILE A 83 7.25 2.04 12.82
C ILE A 83 8.02 1.77 11.51
N LYS A 84 8.60 2.81 10.91
CA LYS A 84 9.38 2.68 9.66
C LYS A 84 10.54 1.69 9.78
N ASP A 85 11.12 1.55 10.98
CA ASP A 85 12.29 0.73 11.24
C ASP A 85 11.94 -0.78 11.27
N TYR A 86 10.64 -1.10 11.28
CA TYR A 86 10.09 -2.45 11.26
C TYR A 86 9.68 -2.91 9.85
N LEU A 87 9.79 -2.04 8.84
CA LEU A 87 9.35 -2.34 7.49
C LEU A 87 10.42 -3.01 6.65
N LYS A 88 9.99 -3.94 5.79
CA LYS A 88 10.85 -4.46 4.73
C LYS A 88 11.04 -3.40 3.66
N VAL A 89 12.29 -3.20 3.25
CA VAL A 89 12.67 -2.26 2.19
C VAL A 89 13.10 -3.04 0.95
N TYR A 90 12.43 -2.78 -0.16
CA TYR A 90 12.77 -3.30 -1.48
C TYR A 90 13.53 -2.26 -2.28
N LYS A 91 14.43 -2.74 -3.16
CA LYS A 91 15.09 -1.96 -4.20
C LYS A 91 14.44 -2.29 -5.55
N PRO A 92 13.33 -1.63 -5.89
CA PRO A 92 12.56 -1.96 -7.08
C PRO A 92 13.34 -1.65 -8.35
N LYS A 93 13.03 -2.40 -9.41
CA LYS A 93 13.51 -2.15 -10.77
C LYS A 93 12.34 -1.96 -11.71
N LYS A 94 12.59 -1.22 -12.79
CA LYS A 94 11.65 -1.10 -13.90
C LYS A 94 11.17 -2.46 -14.37
N GLY A 95 9.85 -2.58 -14.56
CA GLY A 95 9.21 -3.80 -15.01
C GLY A 95 8.80 -4.77 -13.91
N GLU A 96 9.15 -4.49 -12.64
CA GLU A 96 8.74 -5.32 -11.51
C GLU A 96 7.31 -5.02 -11.05
N PHE A 97 6.70 -6.00 -10.39
CA PHE A 97 5.34 -5.92 -9.88
C PHE A 97 5.31 -6.20 -8.38
N TYR A 98 4.47 -5.45 -7.68
CA TYR A 98 4.24 -5.59 -6.25
C TYR A 98 2.74 -5.66 -5.99
N PHE A 99 2.28 -6.69 -5.29
CA PHE A 99 0.90 -6.79 -4.81
C PHE A 99 0.84 -6.27 -3.38
N VAL A 100 -0.16 -5.43 -3.09
CA VAL A 100 -0.34 -4.79 -1.79
C VAL A 100 -1.75 -5.10 -1.29
N PRO A 101 -1.93 -6.25 -0.62
CA PRO A 101 -3.19 -6.59 0.03
C PRO A 101 -3.61 -5.49 1.02
N ALA A 102 -4.91 -5.21 1.12
CA ALA A 102 -5.43 -4.40 2.21
C ALA A 102 -4.96 -4.93 3.58
N GLY A 103 -4.64 -4.02 4.50
CA GLY A 103 -4.00 -4.29 5.79
C GLY A 103 -2.48 -4.30 5.76
N SER A 104 -1.85 -4.33 4.58
CA SER A 104 -0.39 -4.25 4.46
C SER A 104 0.09 -2.82 4.71
N ILE A 105 0.98 -2.63 5.68
CA ILE A 105 1.68 -1.35 5.87
C ILE A 105 2.67 -1.11 4.73
N HIS A 106 2.66 0.08 4.14
CA HIS A 106 3.49 0.35 2.98
C HIS A 106 3.76 1.85 2.75
N ALA A 107 4.75 2.13 1.89
CA ALA A 107 5.01 3.44 1.28
C ALA A 107 5.79 3.27 -0.03
N LEU A 108 5.48 4.11 -1.01
CA LEU A 108 6.38 4.40 -2.12
C LEU A 108 7.43 5.41 -1.64
N GLY A 109 8.71 5.05 -1.72
CA GLY A 109 9.82 5.97 -1.51
C GLY A 109 9.95 6.98 -2.65
N GLY A 110 10.93 7.87 -2.55
CA GLY A 110 11.23 8.84 -3.60
C GLY A 110 11.94 8.22 -4.82
N GLY A 111 11.73 8.80 -5.99
CA GLY A 111 12.36 8.40 -7.25
C GLY A 111 11.69 7.21 -7.94
N LEU A 112 10.36 7.08 -7.79
CA LEU A 112 9.54 6.04 -8.41
C LEU A 112 8.48 6.63 -9.32
N ILE A 113 8.31 6.03 -10.49
CA ILE A 113 7.09 6.17 -11.29
C ILE A 113 6.39 4.82 -11.28
N VAL A 114 5.15 4.78 -10.79
CA VAL A 114 4.36 3.55 -10.73
C VAL A 114 3.03 3.70 -11.44
N ALA A 115 2.58 2.62 -12.08
CA ALA A 115 1.18 2.45 -12.41
C ALA A 115 0.54 1.66 -11.26
N GLU A 116 -0.36 2.31 -10.54
CA GLU A 116 -1.11 1.73 -9.43
C GLU A 116 -2.49 1.32 -9.93
N ILE A 117 -2.80 0.04 -9.76
CA ILE A 117 -4.14 -0.53 -9.98
C ILE A 117 -4.69 -0.87 -8.62
N GLN A 118 -5.82 -0.28 -8.24
CA GLN A 118 -6.42 -0.46 -6.92
C GLN A 118 -7.93 -0.70 -7.03
N GLN A 119 -8.53 -1.24 -5.98
CA GLN A 119 -9.99 -1.15 -5.80
C GLN A 119 -10.41 0.33 -5.82
N THR A 120 -11.65 0.61 -6.24
CA THR A 120 -12.21 1.98 -6.23
C THR A 120 -12.48 2.43 -4.80
N SER A 121 -11.43 2.94 -4.15
CA SER A 121 -11.44 3.44 -2.78
C SER A 121 -10.36 4.50 -2.62
N ASP A 122 -10.64 5.52 -1.80
CA ASP A 122 -9.67 6.56 -1.45
C ASP A 122 -9.28 6.49 0.04
N VAL A 123 -9.76 5.48 0.77
CA VAL A 123 -9.54 5.36 2.21
C VAL A 123 -8.06 5.06 2.49
N THR A 124 -7.42 5.98 3.21
CA THR A 124 -5.98 5.92 3.53
C THR A 124 -5.73 6.34 4.96
N TYR A 125 -5.19 5.43 5.77
CA TYR A 125 -4.75 5.76 7.12
C TYR A 125 -3.24 5.97 7.14
N ARG A 126 -2.86 7.24 7.28
CA ARG A 126 -1.46 7.68 7.32
C ARG A 126 -0.87 7.46 8.71
N ILE A 127 0.35 6.94 8.76
CA ILE A 127 1.03 6.52 9.99
C ILE A 127 2.25 7.40 10.27
N TYR A 128 3.08 7.61 9.26
CA TYR A 128 4.30 8.41 9.38
C TYR A 128 4.55 9.17 8.09
N ASP A 129 4.99 10.42 8.22
CA ASP A 129 5.08 11.33 7.08
C ASP A 129 6.41 12.06 6.89
N TRP A 130 7.51 11.43 7.32
CA TRP A 130 8.88 11.93 7.12
C TRP A 130 9.12 13.31 7.74
N GLY A 131 8.41 13.62 8.83
CA GLY A 131 8.50 14.90 9.53
C GLY A 131 7.64 16.02 8.95
N ARG A 132 6.87 15.77 7.88
CA ARG A 132 5.84 16.71 7.39
C ARG A 132 4.69 16.77 8.39
N THR A 133 4.15 17.98 8.62
CA THR A 133 3.13 18.24 9.67
C THR A 133 1.83 18.84 9.13
N ASP A 134 1.72 19.03 7.82
CA ASP A 134 0.56 19.59 7.14
C ASP A 134 -0.57 18.56 6.90
N ARG A 135 -0.31 17.28 7.22
CA ARG A 135 -1.23 16.17 6.97
C ARG A 135 -1.51 15.38 8.23
N GLU A 136 -2.76 14.98 8.39
CA GLU A 136 -3.22 14.21 9.54
C GLU A 136 -2.67 12.77 9.54
N LEU A 137 -2.32 12.29 10.74
CA LEU A 137 -1.97 10.90 11.03
C LEU A 137 -3.17 10.21 11.69
N HIS A 138 -3.39 8.95 11.35
CA HIS A 138 -4.58 8.17 11.71
C HIS A 138 -4.16 6.94 12.52
N ILE A 139 -3.40 7.15 13.61
CA ILE A 139 -2.75 6.06 14.35
C ILE A 139 -3.75 5.02 14.88
N PRO A 140 -4.88 5.39 15.52
CA PRO A 140 -5.86 4.40 16.01
C PRO A 140 -6.46 3.55 14.88
N GLN A 141 -6.85 4.17 13.77
CA GLN A 141 -7.41 3.47 12.62
C GLN A 141 -6.36 2.56 11.97
N SER A 142 -5.12 3.04 11.87
CA SER A 142 -4.02 2.26 11.31
C SER A 142 -3.77 0.99 12.13
N ILE A 143 -3.77 1.09 13.45
CA ILE A 143 -3.61 -0.07 14.35
C ILE A 143 -4.74 -1.10 14.16
N GLU A 144 -5.98 -0.63 13.99
CA GLU A 144 -7.16 -1.49 13.82
C GLU A 144 -7.10 -2.29 12.50
N VAL A 145 -6.70 -1.65 11.40
CA VAL A 145 -6.80 -2.28 10.06
C VAL A 145 -5.57 -3.05 9.63
N THR A 146 -4.47 -2.91 10.37
CA THR A 146 -3.18 -3.52 10.02
C THR A 146 -3.24 -5.04 10.15
N ASP A 147 -2.76 -5.74 9.12
CA ASP A 147 -2.41 -7.15 9.20
C ASP A 147 -0.99 -7.29 9.77
N TYR A 148 -0.90 -7.85 10.98
CA TYR A 148 0.36 -8.04 11.71
C TYR A 148 1.11 -9.31 11.30
N THR A 149 0.57 -10.09 10.36
CA THR A 149 1.20 -11.32 9.89
C THR A 149 2.43 -10.99 9.03
N PHE A 150 3.57 -11.59 9.35
CA PHE A 150 4.75 -11.52 8.49
C PHE A 150 4.52 -12.27 7.17
N LYS A 151 4.83 -11.62 6.04
CA LYS A 151 4.71 -12.15 4.68
C LYS A 151 5.91 -11.70 3.86
N ASP A 152 6.35 -12.53 2.93
CA ASP A 152 7.48 -12.22 2.03
C ASP A 152 7.20 -12.54 0.55
N ASP A 153 5.94 -12.45 0.15
CA ASP A 153 5.43 -12.79 -1.18
C ASP A 153 4.83 -11.57 -1.90
N PHE A 154 5.12 -10.36 -1.42
CA PHE A 154 4.58 -9.12 -1.99
C PHE A 154 5.12 -8.82 -3.40
N LYS A 155 6.39 -9.17 -3.67
CA LYS A 155 6.97 -9.02 -5.01
C LYS A 155 6.56 -10.20 -5.87
N LEU A 156 5.89 -9.91 -6.99
CA LEU A 156 5.43 -10.94 -7.91
C LEU A 156 6.52 -11.24 -8.95
N ASP A 157 6.84 -12.53 -9.10
CA ASP A 157 7.70 -13.01 -10.18
C ASP A 157 6.83 -13.49 -11.35
N TYR A 158 6.68 -12.62 -12.35
CA TYR A 158 6.14 -13.03 -13.63
C TYR A 158 7.28 -13.47 -14.52
N GLY A 159 7.31 -14.76 -14.85
CA GLY A 159 8.29 -15.31 -15.78
C GLY A 159 8.30 -14.49 -17.07
N LYS A 160 9.46 -13.94 -17.41
CA LYS A 160 9.65 -13.22 -18.66
C LYS A 160 9.64 -14.23 -19.80
N THR A 161 8.48 -14.49 -20.39
CA THR A 161 8.44 -14.99 -21.76
C THR A 161 8.73 -13.81 -22.68
N GLU A 162 9.84 -13.88 -23.40
CA GLU A 162 10.08 -12.99 -24.54
C GLU A 162 8.91 -13.16 -25.52
N ASN A 163 8.26 -12.05 -25.88
CA ASN A 163 7.25 -12.00 -26.94
C ASN A 163 7.93 -11.86 -28.29
#